data_AF-A0A5J4IYB7-F1
#
_entry.id   AF-A0A5J4IYB7-F1
#
_cell.length_a   1.000
_cell.length_b   1.000
_cell.length_c   1.000
_cell.angle_alpha   90.00
_cell.angle_beta   90.00
_cell.angle_gamma   90.00
#
_symmetry.space_group_name_H-M   'P 1'
#
loop_
_entity.id
_entity.type
_entity.pdbx_description
1 polymer ?
#
loop_
_entity_poly.entity_id
_entity_poly.type
_entity_poly.pdbx_seq_one_letter_code
_entity_poly.pdbx_strand_id
1 'polypeptide(L)'
;MKETDFIGKLGIGAFAYISISEFCGLIEYLFENVLIISGIEPLTTIWLPEIMSLLLFTTIVVWGIKKYNKLTEIDIRKTLKSLIVILFGILILQFLFTYFGTDFLMEKYSAEFEDYAKGNKGSLILRGYLAFLPILQFVILGIILLMNKKTVANNV
;
A
#
# COMPACT_ATOMS: atom_id res chain seq x y z
N MET A 1 21.93 23.74 2.57
CA MET A 1 20.63 23.23 3.03
C MET A 1 20.66 23.25 4.55
N LYS A 2 19.76 23.96 5.24
CA LYS A 2 19.72 23.95 6.72
C LYS A 2 19.24 22.57 7.18
N GLU A 3 19.83 21.98 8.22
CA GLU A 3 19.51 20.62 8.69
C GLU A 3 18.01 20.38 8.93
N THR A 4 17.29 21.40 9.39
CA THR A 4 15.84 21.37 9.60
C THR A 4 15.03 21.16 8.31
N ASP A 5 15.53 21.63 7.17
CA ASP A 5 14.89 21.47 5.86
C ASP A 5 15.08 20.03 5.32
N PHE A 6 16.18 19.38 5.67
CA PHE A 6 16.45 17.98 5.31
C PHE A 6 15.55 17.02 6.08
N ILE A 7 15.47 17.19 7.41
CA ILE A 7 14.61 16.37 8.28
C ILE A 7 13.13 16.51 7.86
N GLY A 8 12.68 17.73 7.55
CA GLY A 8 11.31 17.98 7.09
C GLY A 8 10.97 17.25 5.79
N LYS A 9 11.84 17.34 4.78
CA LYS A 9 11.64 16.67 3.48
C LYS A 9 11.71 15.15 3.59
N LEU A 10 12.64 14.63 4.39
CA LEU A 10 12.73 13.20 4.67
C LEU A 10 11.47 12.70 5.39
N GLY A 11 10.98 13.47 6.38
CA GLY A 11 9.73 13.18 7.08
C GLY A 11 8.53 13.10 6.13
N ILE A 12 8.36 14.08 5.24
CA ILE A 12 7.28 14.05 4.22
C ILE A 12 7.39 12.79 3.36
N GLY A 13 8.59 12.46 2.87
CA GLY A 13 8.81 11.27 2.05
C GLY A 13 8.46 9.97 2.78
N ALA A 14 8.92 9.82 4.03
CA ALA A 14 8.64 8.64 4.85
C ALA A 14 7.15 8.50 5.17
N PHE A 15 6.50 9.57 5.64
CA PHE A 15 5.08 9.54 5.95
C PHE A 15 4.21 9.33 4.70
N ALA A 16 4.59 9.91 3.56
CA ALA A 16 3.89 9.66 2.30
C ALA A 16 4.01 8.20 1.87
N TYR A 17 5.22 7.63 1.92
CA TYR A 17 5.45 6.22 1.61
C TYR A 17 4.61 5.31 2.51
N ILE A 18 4.73 5.46 3.83
CA ILE A 18 3.99 4.64 4.80
C ILE A 18 2.48 4.78 4.58
N SER A 19 1.97 6.01 4.42
CA SER A 19 0.53 6.22 4.19
C SER A 19 0.03 5.53 2.92
N ILE A 20 0.80 5.58 1.84
CA ILE A 20 0.44 4.93 0.57
C ILE A 20 0.49 3.41 0.74
N SER A 21 1.53 2.87 1.36
CA SER A 21 1.67 1.44 1.62
C SER A 21 0.54 0.90 2.49
N GLU A 22 0.22 1.56 3.62
CA GLU A 22 -0.88 1.17 4.50
C GLU A 22 -2.24 1.25 3.80
N PHE A 23 -2.45 2.29 2.98
CA PHE A 23 -3.67 2.41 2.20
C PHE A 23 -3.80 1.26 1.19
N CYS A 24 -2.73 0.92 0.47
CA CYS A 24 -2.76 -0.19 -0.48
C CYS A 24 -3.00 -1.53 0.22
N GLY A 25 -2.34 -1.76 1.37
CA GLY A 25 -2.57 -2.95 2.19
C GLY A 25 -3.99 -3.06 2.72
N LEU A 26 -4.64 -1.94 3.07
CA LEU A 26 -6.06 -1.95 3.41
C LEU A 26 -6.93 -2.37 2.22
N ILE A 27 -6.69 -1.80 1.03
CA ILE A 27 -7.46 -2.15 -0.18
C ILE A 27 -7.24 -3.61 -0.57
N GLU A 28 -6.02 -4.10 -0.47
CA GLU A 28 -5.64 -5.49 -0.65
C GLU A 28 -6.46 -6.40 0.26
N TYR A 29 -6.47 -6.10 1.57
CA TYR A 29 -7.21 -6.88 2.55
C TYR A 29 -8.71 -6.88 2.28
N LEU A 30 -9.30 -5.71 2.01
CA LEU A 30 -10.72 -5.60 1.67
C LEU A 30 -11.07 -6.39 0.43
N PHE A 31 -10.22 -6.33 -0.59
CA PHE A 31 -10.45 -7.02 -1.85
C PHE A 31 -10.29 -8.54 -1.70
N GLU A 32 -9.31 -9.02 -0.93
CA GLU A 32 -9.19 -10.44 -0.56
C GLU A 32 -10.50 -10.94 0.06
N ASN A 33 -11.03 -10.23 1.06
CA ASN A 33 -12.29 -10.60 1.70
C ASN A 33 -13.46 -10.65 0.71
N VAL A 34 -13.53 -9.71 -0.25
CA VAL A 34 -14.55 -9.74 -1.32
C VAL A 34 -14.40 -10.99 -2.20
N LEU A 35 -13.18 -11.39 -2.56
CA LEU A 35 -12.93 -12.59 -3.36
C LEU A 35 -13.28 -13.86 -2.58
N ILE A 36 -12.96 -13.94 -1.28
CA ILE A 36 -13.36 -15.05 -0.41
C ILE A 36 -14.89 -15.19 -0.41
N ILE A 37 -15.62 -14.11 -0.12
CA ILE A 37 -17.09 -14.10 -0.06
C ILE A 37 -17.72 -14.44 -1.42
N SER A 38 -17.02 -14.14 -2.51
CA SER A 38 -17.46 -14.49 -3.87
C SER A 38 -17.22 -15.95 -4.23
N GLY A 39 -16.62 -16.75 -3.34
CA GLY A 39 -16.31 -18.16 -3.56
C GLY A 39 -15.24 -18.39 -4.64
N ILE A 40 -14.36 -17.40 -4.85
CA ILE A 40 -13.28 -17.53 -5.83
C ILE A 40 -12.18 -18.45 -5.28
N GLU A 41 -11.60 -19.24 -6.18
CA GLU A 41 -10.57 -20.23 -5.84
C GLU A 41 -9.44 -19.62 -4.98
N PRO A 42 -8.98 -20.34 -3.93
CA PRO A 42 -8.02 -19.81 -2.97
C PRO A 42 -6.73 -19.27 -3.60
N LEU A 43 -6.23 -19.91 -4.66
CA LEU A 43 -5.01 -19.46 -5.35
C LEU A 43 -5.18 -18.07 -5.97
N THR A 44 -6.31 -17.81 -6.63
CA THR A 44 -6.63 -16.51 -7.23
C THR A 44 -6.88 -15.47 -6.13
N THR A 45 -7.59 -15.86 -5.08
CA THR A 45 -7.88 -15.03 -3.92
C THR A 45 -6.62 -14.58 -3.19
N ILE A 46 -5.53 -15.36 -3.25
CA ILE A 46 -4.23 -14.98 -2.69
C ILE A 46 -3.45 -14.04 -3.63
N TRP A 47 -3.34 -14.36 -4.92
CA TRP A 47 -2.49 -13.60 -5.84
C TRP A 47 -3.09 -12.28 -6.33
N LEU A 48 -4.40 -12.27 -6.57
CA LEU A 48 -5.04 -11.13 -7.24
C LEU A 48 -5.03 -9.86 -6.38
N PRO A 49 -5.31 -9.90 -5.07
CA PRO A 49 -5.21 -8.71 -4.21
C PRO A 49 -3.82 -8.12 -4.18
N GLU A 50 -2.82 -8.97 -4.06
CA GLU A 50 -1.40 -8.62 -4.02
C GLU A 50 -0.92 -7.93 -5.31
N ILE A 51 -1.29 -8.45 -6.48
CA ILE A 51 -1.02 -7.82 -7.78
C ILE A 51 -1.75 -6.47 -7.90
N MET A 52 -3.01 -6.42 -7.48
CA MET A 52 -3.81 -5.19 -7.51
C MET A 52 -3.24 -4.11 -6.58
N SER A 53 -2.80 -4.49 -5.39
CA SER A 53 -2.13 -3.64 -4.40
C SER A 53 -0.85 -3.03 -4.96
N LEU A 54 -0.01 -3.86 -5.61
CA LEU A 54 1.22 -3.41 -6.26
C LEU A 54 0.95 -2.41 -7.40
N LEU A 55 -0.06 -2.68 -8.24
CA LEU A 55 -0.46 -1.77 -9.31
C LEU A 55 -0.98 -0.44 -8.75
N LEU A 56 -1.85 -0.51 -7.74
CA LEU A 56 -2.40 0.66 -7.06
C LEU A 56 -1.31 1.52 -6.43
N PHE A 57 -0.38 0.89 -5.69
CA PHE A 57 0.79 1.54 -5.11
C PHE A 57 1.59 2.28 -6.18
N THR A 58 1.91 1.60 -7.28
CA THR A 58 2.66 2.18 -8.39
C THR A 58 1.93 3.39 -8.99
N THR A 59 0.63 3.27 -9.24
CA THR A 59 -0.19 4.36 -9.78
C THR A 59 -0.21 5.57 -8.84
N ILE A 60 -0.42 5.37 -7.54
CA ILE A 60 -0.45 6.46 -6.56
C ILE A 60 0.91 7.16 -6.46
N VAL A 61 2.01 6.40 -6.42
CA VAL A 61 3.37 6.97 -6.38
C VAL A 61 3.66 7.79 -7.63
N VAL A 62 3.40 7.24 -8.83
CA VAL A 62 3.62 7.96 -10.09
C VAL A 62 2.76 9.22 -10.16
N TRP A 63 1.49 9.14 -9.75
CA TRP A 63 0.60 10.28 -9.72
C TRP A 63 1.05 11.34 -8.73
N GLY A 64 1.45 10.94 -7.52
CA GLY A 64 1.98 11.82 -6.49
C GLY A 64 3.21 12.58 -6.99
N ILE A 65 4.18 11.88 -7.57
CA ILE A 65 5.37 12.52 -8.13
C ILE A 65 4.99 13.48 -9.25
N LYS A 66 4.17 13.08 -10.23
CA LYS A 66 3.74 13.99 -11.31
C LYS A 66 3.03 15.25 -10.80
N LYS A 67 2.23 15.12 -9.73
CA LYS A 67 1.48 16.23 -9.14
C LYS A 67 2.39 17.20 -8.38
N TYR A 68 3.33 16.67 -7.60
CA TYR A 68 4.20 17.46 -6.71
C TYR A 68 5.58 17.81 -7.30
N ASN A 69 5.92 17.31 -8.49
CA ASN A 69 7.15 17.69 -9.22
C ASN A 69 7.03 19.05 -9.94
N LYS A 70 5.87 19.72 -9.87
CA LYS A 70 5.76 21.14 -10.25
C LYS A 70 6.38 21.98 -9.12
N LEU A 71 7.06 23.09 -9.48
CA LEU A 71 7.77 24.10 -8.65
C LEU A 71 6.88 24.78 -7.59
N THR A 72 6.10 24.00 -6.85
CA THR A 72 5.18 24.45 -5.83
C THR A 72 5.95 24.44 -4.53
N GLU A 73 6.05 25.59 -3.85
CA GLU A 73 6.56 25.63 -2.49
C GLU A 73 5.68 24.75 -1.60
N ILE A 74 6.21 23.61 -1.19
CA ILE A 74 5.51 22.69 -0.29
C ILE A 74 5.64 23.25 1.12
N ASP A 75 4.52 23.64 1.73
CA ASP A 75 4.47 23.90 3.17
C ASP A 75 4.70 22.58 3.92
N ILE A 76 5.93 22.42 4.41
CA ILE A 76 6.40 21.22 5.10
C ILE A 76 5.50 20.88 6.30
N ARG A 77 5.15 21.87 7.11
CA ARG A 77 4.42 21.66 8.37
C ARG A 77 2.98 21.25 8.10
N LYS A 78 2.32 21.92 7.16
CA LYS A 78 0.95 21.60 6.76
C LYS A 78 0.87 20.22 6.10
N THR A 79 1.81 19.93 5.20
CA THR A 79 1.86 18.64 4.49
C THR A 79 2.10 17.48 5.45
N LEU A 80 3.06 17.62 6.37
CA LEU A 80 3.36 16.58 7.34
C LEU A 80 2.17 16.30 8.27
N LYS A 81 1.50 17.35 8.79
CA LYS A 81 0.28 17.19 9.58
C LYS A 81 -0.82 16.46 8.81
N SER A 82 -1.02 16.81 7.54
CA SER A 82 -2.01 16.14 6.70
C SER A 82 -1.69 14.66 6.51
N LEU A 83 -0.42 14.32 6.24
CA LEU A 83 0.01 12.93 6.06
C LEU A 83 -0.15 12.12 7.35
N ILE A 84 0.17 12.71 8.51
CA ILE A 84 -0.04 12.07 9.81
C ILE A 84 -1.52 11.76 10.02
N VAL A 85 -2.41 12.74 9.81
CA VAL A 85 -3.86 12.53 9.98
C VAL A 85 -4.38 11.44 9.04
N ILE A 86 -3.93 11.42 7.78
CA ILE A 86 -4.29 10.39 6.80
C ILE A 86 -3.83 9.01 7.28
N LEU A 87 -2.56 8.90 7.70
CA LEU A 87 -2.00 7.64 8.20
C LEU A 87 -2.81 7.09 9.38
N PHE A 88 -3.07 7.93 10.39
CA PHE A 88 -3.86 7.49 11.55
C PHE A 88 -5.29 7.12 11.15
N GLY A 89 -5.91 7.83 10.20
CA GLY A 89 -7.22 7.46 9.66
C GLY A 89 -7.22 6.07 9.02
N ILE A 90 -6.18 5.74 8.24
CA ILE A 90 -6.01 4.41 7.63
C ILE A 90 -5.83 3.35 8.70
N LEU A 91 -4.94 3.58 9.68
CA LEU A 91 -4.66 2.62 10.75
C LEU A 91 -5.91 2.34 11.61
N ILE A 92 -6.70 3.37 11.92
CA ILE A 92 -7.95 3.19 12.66
C ILE A 92 -8.93 2.36 11.82
N LEU A 93 -9.05 2.64 10.52
CA LEU A 93 -9.95 1.90 9.65
C LEU A 93 -9.54 0.43 9.50
N GLN A 94 -8.24 0.15 9.32
CA GLN A 94 -7.69 -1.20 9.34
C GLN A 94 -8.00 -1.90 10.66
N PHE A 95 -7.75 -1.25 11.81
CA PHE A 95 -8.04 -1.81 13.12
C PHE A 95 -9.52 -2.16 13.28
N LEU A 96 -10.42 -1.23 12.95
CA LEU A 96 -11.86 -1.45 13.06
C LEU A 96 -12.33 -2.58 12.14
N PHE A 97 -11.82 -2.64 10.91
CA PHE A 97 -12.22 -3.66 9.97
C PHE A 97 -11.69 -5.04 10.35
N THR A 98 -10.43 -5.14 10.77
CA THR A 98 -9.85 -6.41 11.24
C THR A 98 -10.54 -6.92 12.50
N TYR A 99 -10.89 -6.05 13.43
CA TYR A 99 -11.47 -6.46 14.71
C TYR A 99 -12.98 -6.74 14.62
N PHE A 100 -13.74 -5.89 13.94
CA PHE A 100 -15.20 -6.04 13.86
C PHE A 100 -15.68 -6.60 12.53
N GLY A 101 -15.05 -6.19 11.43
CA GLY A 101 -15.46 -6.59 10.08
C GLY A 101 -15.15 -8.06 9.82
N THR A 102 -13.92 -8.50 10.08
CA THR A 102 -13.48 -9.87 9.78
C THR A 102 -14.28 -10.90 10.57
N ASP A 103 -14.47 -10.69 11.87
CA ASP A 103 -15.27 -11.59 12.72
C ASP A 103 -16.71 -11.70 12.19
N PHE A 104 -17.33 -10.58 11.83
CA PHE A 104 -18.67 -10.56 11.24
C PHE A 104 -18.73 -11.30 9.90
N LEU A 105 -17.73 -11.13 9.03
CA LEU A 105 -17.67 -11.80 7.73
C LEU A 105 -17.44 -13.30 7.88
N MET A 106 -16.56 -13.72 8.78
CA MET A 106 -16.29 -15.13 9.05
C MET A 106 -17.49 -15.84 9.66
N GLU A 107 -18.27 -15.18 10.51
CA GLU A 107 -19.50 -15.74 11.06
C GLU A 107 -20.55 -15.95 9.96
N LYS A 108 -20.70 -14.96 9.08
CA LYS A 108 -21.74 -14.97 8.03
C LYS A 108 -21.40 -15.85 6.82
N TYR A 109 -20.12 -15.93 6.44
CA TYR A 109 -19.62 -16.63 5.25
C TYR A 109 -18.64 -17.75 5.65
N SER A 110 -18.97 -18.46 6.72
CA SER A 110 -18.07 -19.43 7.35
C SER A 110 -17.58 -20.54 6.41
N ALA A 111 -18.43 -21.00 5.49
CA ALA A 111 -18.08 -22.03 4.52
C ALA A 111 -17.01 -21.56 3.53
N GLU A 112 -17.16 -20.35 2.99
CA GLU A 112 -16.23 -19.73 2.06
C GLU A 112 -14.86 -19.48 2.72
N PHE A 113 -14.87 -18.97 3.95
CA PHE A 113 -13.64 -18.79 4.73
C PHE A 113 -12.97 -20.12 5.10
N GLU A 114 -13.75 -21.17 5.38
CA GLU A 114 -13.20 -22.50 5.66
C GLU A 114 -12.54 -23.12 4.41
N ASP A 115 -13.17 -22.97 3.24
CA ASP A 115 -12.62 -23.44 1.97
C ASP A 115 -11.32 -22.69 1.61
N TYR A 116 -11.34 -21.36 1.76
CA TYR A 116 -10.14 -20.53 1.62
C TYR A 116 -9.02 -20.98 2.57
N ALA A 117 -9.33 -21.21 3.85
CA ALA A 117 -8.35 -21.65 4.84
C ALA A 117 -7.78 -23.04 4.52
N LYS A 118 -8.58 -23.96 3.98
CA LYS A 118 -8.13 -25.28 3.51
C LYS A 118 -7.16 -25.14 2.34
N GLY A 119 -7.47 -24.30 1.36
CA GLY A 119 -6.59 -24.00 0.23
C GLY A 119 -5.28 -23.33 0.64
N ASN A 120 -5.31 -22.44 1.63
CA ASN A 120 -4.14 -21.68 2.10
C ASN A 120 -3.20 -22.51 3.00
N LYS A 121 -3.70 -23.51 3.73
CA LYS A 121 -2.89 -24.36 4.63
C LYS A 121 -1.77 -25.17 3.95
N GLY A 122 -1.79 -25.31 2.62
CA GLY A 122 -0.88 -26.20 1.89
C GLY A 122 0.40 -25.58 1.30
N SER A 123 0.51 -24.26 1.15
CA SER A 123 1.53 -23.69 0.25
C SER A 123 2.53 -22.76 0.93
N LEU A 124 3.45 -23.34 1.71
CA LEU A 124 4.63 -22.67 2.26
C LEU A 124 5.43 -21.91 1.18
N ILE A 125 5.52 -22.51 -0.01
CA ILE A 125 6.17 -21.94 -1.20
C ILE A 125 5.45 -20.66 -1.66
N LEU A 126 4.12 -20.64 -1.64
CA LEU A 126 3.32 -19.48 -2.05
C LEU A 126 3.55 -18.30 -1.11
N ARG A 127 3.58 -18.54 0.20
CA ARG A 127 3.90 -17.51 1.20
C ARG A 127 5.32 -16.97 1.01
N GLY A 128 6.25 -17.83 0.61
CA GLY A 128 7.60 -17.43 0.20
C GLY A 128 7.58 -16.46 -0.97
N TYR A 129 6.76 -16.71 -2.00
CA TYR A 129 6.61 -15.80 -3.13
C TYR A 129 5.96 -14.46 -2.76
N LEU A 130 4.92 -14.48 -1.92
CA LEU A 130 4.25 -13.25 -1.46
C LEU A 130 5.19 -12.34 -0.66
N ALA A 131 6.12 -12.92 0.11
CA ALA A 131 7.12 -12.13 0.84
C ALA A 131 8.04 -11.28 -0.07
N PHE A 132 8.13 -11.58 -1.36
CA PHE A 132 8.90 -10.76 -2.32
C PHE A 132 8.13 -9.52 -2.80
N LEU A 133 6.81 -9.45 -2.65
CA LEU A 133 6.02 -8.32 -3.15
C LEU A 133 6.29 -7.01 -2.41
N PRO A 134 6.41 -6.98 -1.07
CA PRO A 134 6.88 -5.78 -0.36
C PRO A 134 8.26 -5.32 -0.82
N ILE A 135 9.18 -6.26 -1.09
CA ILE A 135 10.51 -5.96 -1.64
C ILE A 135 10.36 -5.28 -3.01
N LEU A 136 9.43 -5.76 -3.83
CA LEU A 136 9.19 -5.24 -5.16
C LEU A 136 8.61 -3.82 -5.13
N GLN A 137 7.77 -3.47 -4.14
CA GLN A 137 7.33 -2.09 -3.91
C GLN A 137 8.52 -1.13 -3.68
N PHE A 138 9.52 -1.55 -2.88
CA PHE A 138 10.74 -0.76 -2.66
C PHE A 138 11.57 -0.62 -3.95
N VAL A 139 11.70 -1.70 -4.73
CA VAL A 139 12.42 -1.67 -6.02
C VAL A 139 11.73 -0.70 -6.98
N ILE A 140 10.40 -0.77 -7.11
CA ILE A 140 9.62 0.15 -7.95
C ILE A 140 9.82 1.59 -7.50
N LEU A 141 9.70 1.87 -6.21
CA LEU A 141 9.92 3.21 -5.66
C LEU A 141 11.32 3.74 -6.01
N GLY A 142 12.35 2.91 -5.83
CA GLY A 142 13.73 3.24 -6.18
C GLY A 142 13.90 3.58 -7.67
N ILE A 143 13.33 2.76 -8.56
CA ILE A 143 13.37 2.98 -10.02
C ILE A 143 12.68 4.31 -10.38
N ILE A 144 11.47 4.55 -9.87
CA ILE A 144 10.69 5.76 -10.18
C ILE A 144 11.44 7.03 -9.73
N LEU A 145 12.05 7.00 -8.54
CA LEU A 145 12.82 8.13 -8.02
C LEU A 145 14.08 8.41 -8.86
N LEU A 146 14.78 7.36 -9.32
CA LEU A 146 15.97 7.50 -10.17
C LEU A 146 15.63 8.02 -11.58
N MET A 147 14.53 7.55 -12.17
CA MET A 147 14.10 7.99 -13.50
C MET A 147 13.72 9.47 -13.55
N ASN A 148 13.07 9.98 -12.50
CA ASN A 148 12.69 11.41 -12.42
C ASN A 148 13.89 12.35 -12.18
N LYS A 149 15.04 11.85 -11.68
CA LYS A 149 16.27 12.67 -11.57
C LYS A 149 16.88 12.99 -12.93
N LYS A 150 16.86 12.06 -13.89
CA LYS A 150 17.41 12.28 -15.24
C LYS A 150 16.64 13.34 -16.02
N THR A 151 15.34 13.48 -15.78
CA THR A 151 14.50 14.45 -16.49
C THR A 151 14.73 15.90 -16.07
N VAL A 152 15.25 16.13 -14.86
CA VAL A 152 15.59 17.49 -14.38
C VAL A 152 17.00 17.91 -14.84
N ALA A 153 17.94 16.97 -14.91
CA ALA A 153 19.32 17.26 -15.33
C ALA A 153 19.48 17.51 -16.85
N ASN A 154 18.58 16.98 -17.68
CA ASN A 154 18.61 17.18 -19.14
C ASN A 154 17.87 18.45 -19.61
N ASN A 155 17.34 19.26 -18.69
CA ASN A 155 16.66 20.53 -18.98
C ASN A 155 17.46 21.75 -18.47
N VAL A 156 18.77 21.61 -18.29
CA VAL A 156 19.71 22.71 -17.99
C VAL A 156 20.61 22.93 -19.19
#